data_AF-A0A484C5N5-F1
#
_entry.id   AF-A0A484C5N5-F1
#
_cell.length_a   1.000
_cell.length_b   1.000
_cell.length_c   1.000
_cell.angle_alpha   90.00
_cell.angle_beta   90.00
_cell.angle_gamma   90.00
#
_symmetry.space_group_name_H-M   'P 1'
#
loop_
_entity.id
_entity.type
_entity.pdbx_description
1 polymer ?
#
loop_
_entity_poly.entity_id
_entity_poly.type
_entity_poly.pdbx_seq_one_letter_code
_entity_poly.pdbx_strand_id
1 'polypeptide(L)'
;MDNNTQGNAIELHGDEEIVEVIDLDEMEPGPDDLADELEDVDFEDAGNADDDDEGWETEDEMEAEQDDSELTFSKHTGSVFCVSLDPATNSMAVTGGEDDKAYVWRVSDGEVLLECTGHKDSVTCALFSHDSSMVATGDMSGVIKVWKVDTKEEIWSFEVGDLEWLEWHPCAPVLLAGTDDGNVWMWKIPSGDCKTFQSSACQATSGKVLPDGKRAVVGYEDGTVRVWDLKQGTAVHVIKGRDAHQGALTCLACNKDGSLVLTGSVDGCAKLINTATGKVVGVFSVEDGKAKGSTDKEESNSVESVGFCNILPLVALAYLDGTLAIYDFSTQVLRHRCQHEAGIVHLQWEESSSVVSTCCLDGALRLWDARSGSLVCEYRGHAAEILNFTINREASLAVTASGDNQAKVFCLQRPDR
;
A
#
# COMPACT_ATOMS: atom_id res chain seq x y z
N MET A 1 52.24 -50.66 -19.26
CA MET A 1 52.89 -51.37 -20.38
C MET A 1 51.86 -51.43 -21.50
N ASP A 2 52.32 -51.03 -22.69
CA ASP A 2 51.82 -51.34 -24.04
C ASP A 2 50.61 -50.58 -24.64
N ASN A 3 50.95 -49.45 -25.27
CA ASN A 3 50.92 -49.17 -26.72
C ASN A 3 49.73 -49.62 -27.62
N ASN A 4 49.06 -48.59 -28.16
CA ASN A 4 49.06 -48.16 -29.57
C ASN A 4 47.97 -48.62 -30.58
N THR A 5 47.31 -47.58 -31.13
CA THR A 5 46.94 -47.28 -32.54
C THR A 5 45.73 -47.87 -33.29
N GLN A 6 44.87 -46.92 -33.69
CA GLN A 6 44.26 -46.60 -35.01
C GLN A 6 43.01 -47.34 -35.52
N GLY A 7 41.99 -46.52 -35.82
CA GLY A 7 40.88 -46.79 -36.74
C GLY A 7 39.90 -45.60 -36.82
N ASN A 8 39.99 -44.80 -37.89
CA ASN A 8 39.06 -43.72 -38.26
C ASN A 8 37.64 -44.24 -38.52
N ALA A 9 36.61 -43.50 -38.11
CA ALA A 9 35.41 -43.22 -38.90
C ALA A 9 34.65 -42.03 -38.30
N ILE A 10 34.37 -41.03 -39.14
CA ILE A 10 33.58 -39.84 -38.86
C ILE A 10 32.17 -40.13 -39.39
N GLU A 11 31.14 -40.03 -38.56
CA GLU A 11 29.75 -39.86 -39.00
C GLU A 11 29.11 -38.76 -38.14
N LEU A 12 28.88 -37.60 -38.78
CA LEU A 12 28.08 -36.49 -38.28
C LEU A 12 26.65 -36.74 -38.79
N HIS A 13 25.69 -36.93 -37.88
CA HIS A 13 24.28 -36.88 -38.23
C HIS A 13 23.81 -35.42 -38.29
N GLY A 14 23.25 -35.05 -39.44
CA GLY A 14 22.81 -33.70 -39.76
C GLY A 14 21.47 -33.33 -39.14
N ASP A 15 21.40 -32.06 -38.77
CA ASP A 15 20.20 -31.31 -38.44
C ASP A 15 19.49 -30.90 -39.74
N GLU A 16 18.20 -31.18 -39.87
CA GLU A 16 17.33 -30.60 -40.91
C GLU A 16 16.45 -29.52 -40.27
N GLU A 17 16.83 -28.25 -40.46
CA GLU A 17 15.96 -27.08 -40.29
C GLU A 17 15.05 -26.93 -41.51
N ILE A 18 13.74 -26.82 -41.28
CA ILE A 18 12.76 -26.48 -42.31
C ILE A 18 12.69 -24.96 -42.41
N VAL A 19 13.17 -24.41 -43.52
CA VAL A 19 13.03 -23.00 -43.92
C VAL A 19 11.78 -22.89 -44.80
N GLU A 20 10.75 -22.20 -44.32
CA GLU A 20 9.65 -21.73 -45.17
C GLU A 20 10.12 -20.52 -45.98
N VAL A 21 10.15 -20.69 -47.30
CA VAL A 21 10.38 -19.63 -48.28
C VAL A 21 9.00 -19.09 -48.66
N ILE A 22 8.73 -17.82 -48.32
CA ILE A 22 7.59 -17.07 -48.84
C ILE A 22 8.12 -16.17 -49.95
N ASP A 23 7.70 -16.45 -51.18
CA ASP A 23 7.95 -15.62 -52.35
C ASP A 23 7.19 -14.28 -52.20
N LEU A 24 7.92 -13.17 -52.21
CA LEU A 24 7.39 -11.81 -52.30
C LEU A 24 7.75 -11.28 -53.67
N ASP A 25 6.78 -11.27 -54.59
CA ASP A 25 6.85 -10.47 -55.80
C ASP A 25 5.47 -9.88 -56.14
N GLU A 26 5.54 -8.59 -56.51
CA GLU A 26 4.58 -7.80 -57.29
C GLU A 26 3.35 -7.16 -56.60
N MET A 27 3.48 -5.86 -56.27
CA MET A 27 2.80 -4.70 -56.89
C MET A 27 2.58 -3.55 -55.88
N GLU A 28 3.35 -2.47 -56.04
CA GLU A 28 2.99 -1.16 -55.47
C GLU A 28 1.84 -0.53 -56.27
N PRO A 29 0.82 0.07 -55.64
CA PRO A 29 0.00 1.08 -56.27
C PRO A 29 0.50 2.50 -55.90
N GLY A 30 0.71 3.32 -56.92
CA GLY A 30 1.00 4.75 -56.78
C GLY A 30 -0.24 5.59 -56.44
N PRO A 31 -0.06 6.87 -56.07
CA PRO A 31 -1.14 7.74 -55.63
C PRO A 31 -1.74 8.45 -56.85
N ASP A 32 -2.86 7.96 -57.37
CA ASP A 32 -3.86 8.70 -58.18
C ASP A 32 -4.78 7.71 -58.91
N ASP A 33 -5.70 7.07 -58.20
CA ASP A 33 -6.88 6.48 -58.84
C ASP A 33 -7.89 6.13 -57.74
N LEU A 34 -8.89 6.99 -57.55
CA LEU A 34 -10.26 6.70 -57.10
C LEU A 34 -10.99 8.04 -56.93
N ALA A 35 -11.07 8.79 -58.04
CA ALA A 35 -12.15 9.74 -58.29
C ALA A 35 -13.06 9.09 -59.33
N ASP A 36 -14.35 9.46 -59.27
CA ASP A 36 -15.44 9.03 -60.17
C ASP A 36 -16.13 7.71 -59.81
N GLU A 37 -17.21 7.80 -59.03
CA GLU A 37 -18.56 7.41 -59.47
C GLU A 37 -19.54 7.64 -58.31
N LEU A 38 -20.41 8.64 -58.43
CA LEU A 38 -21.80 8.66 -57.97
C LEU A 38 -22.43 9.98 -58.44
N GLU A 39 -23.00 9.94 -59.64
CA GLU A 39 -23.89 10.97 -60.19
C GLU A 39 -25.31 10.86 -59.60
N ASP A 40 -25.87 12.04 -59.31
CA ASP A 40 -27.23 12.51 -59.52
C ASP A 40 -28.42 11.88 -58.77
N VAL A 41 -28.93 12.63 -57.79
CA VAL A 41 -30.38 12.89 -57.67
C VAL A 41 -30.60 14.34 -57.25
N ASP A 42 -30.99 15.19 -58.20
CA ASP A 42 -31.46 16.56 -57.96
C ASP A 42 -32.99 16.62 -58.15
N PHE A 43 -33.70 17.16 -57.17
CA PHE A 43 -35.02 17.78 -57.36
C PHE A 43 -35.17 18.93 -56.35
N GLU A 44 -35.08 20.15 -56.85
CA GLU A 44 -35.42 21.38 -56.14
C GLU A 44 -36.96 21.56 -56.02
N ASP A 45 -37.37 22.07 -54.86
CA ASP A 45 -38.06 23.38 -54.71
C ASP A 45 -39.34 23.41 -53.85
N ALA A 46 -39.33 24.42 -52.98
CA ALA A 46 -40.41 25.20 -52.37
C ALA A 46 -41.37 24.58 -51.34
N GLY A 47 -41.27 25.10 -50.10
CA GLY A 47 -42.46 25.63 -49.41
C GLY A 47 -42.48 25.52 -47.88
N ASN A 48 -42.15 26.63 -47.22
CA ASN A 48 -42.77 27.21 -46.00
C ASN A 48 -43.25 26.33 -44.82
N ALA A 49 -42.89 26.86 -43.65
CA ALA A 49 -43.67 27.01 -42.42
C ALA A 49 -43.52 25.94 -41.33
N ASP A 50 -42.98 26.43 -40.22
CA ASP A 50 -43.37 26.22 -38.82
C ASP A 50 -43.23 24.84 -38.16
N ASP A 51 -42.82 24.97 -36.90
CA ASP A 51 -43.03 24.08 -35.76
C ASP A 51 -41.92 23.09 -35.35
N ASP A 52 -41.51 23.34 -34.10
CA ASP A 52 -41.04 22.43 -33.06
C ASP A 52 -39.55 22.03 -33.04
N ASP A 53 -38.73 23.03 -32.68
CA ASP A 53 -37.49 22.84 -31.92
C ASP A 53 -37.86 22.39 -30.48
N GLU A 54 -38.23 21.12 -30.32
CA GLU A 54 -38.27 20.51 -28.99
C GLU A 54 -36.84 20.26 -28.51
N GLY A 55 -36.35 21.22 -27.72
CA GLY A 55 -35.15 21.06 -26.91
C GLY A 55 -35.29 19.85 -26.01
N TRP A 56 -34.44 18.86 -26.23
CA TRP A 56 -34.21 17.78 -25.28
C TRP A 56 -33.37 18.36 -24.14
N GLU A 57 -34.02 19.05 -23.21
CA GLU A 57 -33.46 19.22 -21.88
C GLU A 57 -33.49 17.84 -21.22
N THR A 58 -32.45 17.05 -21.45
CA THR A 58 -32.08 16.02 -20.48
C THR A 58 -31.71 16.79 -19.22
N GLU A 59 -32.68 16.93 -18.32
CA GLU A 59 -32.38 17.11 -16.91
C GLU A 59 -31.52 15.89 -16.54
N ASP A 60 -30.20 16.04 -16.71
CA ASP A 60 -29.22 15.21 -16.02
C ASP A 60 -29.52 15.43 -14.54
N GLU A 61 -30.38 14.57 -13.98
CA GLU A 61 -30.53 14.40 -12.56
C GLU A 61 -29.12 14.08 -12.05
N MET A 62 -28.38 15.12 -11.66
CA MET A 62 -27.10 14.97 -10.98
C MET A 62 -27.40 14.14 -9.73
N GLU A 63 -27.16 12.83 -9.80
CA GLU A 63 -27.20 11.97 -8.63
C GLU A 63 -26.30 12.66 -7.60
N ALA A 64 -26.90 13.10 -6.50
CA ALA A 64 -26.15 13.76 -5.45
C ALA A 64 -25.02 12.83 -5.03
N GLU A 65 -23.78 13.29 -5.19
CA GLU A 65 -22.60 12.50 -4.81
C GLU A 65 -22.76 12.06 -3.35
N GLN A 66 -22.78 10.74 -3.12
CA GLN A 66 -22.94 10.17 -1.79
C GLN A 66 -21.69 10.50 -0.96
N ASP A 67 -21.87 11.33 0.07
CA ASP A 67 -20.84 11.62 1.07
C ASP A 67 -21.34 11.23 2.46
N ASP A 68 -20.80 10.12 2.97
CA ASP A 68 -21.09 9.56 4.29
C ASP A 68 -20.18 10.16 5.40
N SER A 69 -19.33 11.14 5.07
CA SER A 69 -18.43 11.76 6.04
C SER A 69 -19.14 12.74 6.98
N GLU A 70 -18.75 12.71 8.24
CA GLU A 70 -19.23 13.65 9.27
C GLU A 70 -18.46 14.98 9.21
N LEU A 71 -17.19 14.91 8.80
CA LEU A 71 -16.28 16.04 8.81
C LEU A 71 -15.23 15.90 7.72
N THR A 72 -14.85 17.03 7.12
CA THR A 72 -13.81 17.09 6.09
C THR A 72 -12.70 18.08 6.52
N PHE A 73 -11.45 17.63 6.43
CA PHE A 73 -10.24 18.42 6.62
C PHE A 73 -9.71 18.89 5.26
N SER A 74 -9.89 20.18 4.94
CA SER A 74 -9.62 20.73 3.59
C SER A 74 -8.52 21.81 3.57
N LYS A 75 -7.51 21.74 4.44
CA LYS A 75 -6.39 22.71 4.42
C LYS A 75 -5.26 22.34 3.49
N HIS A 76 -5.09 21.06 3.20
CA HIS A 76 -4.06 20.63 2.26
C HIS A 76 -4.36 21.17 0.87
N THR A 77 -3.32 21.60 0.16
CA THR A 77 -3.42 22.10 -1.22
C THR A 77 -2.98 21.07 -2.26
N GLY A 78 -2.64 19.86 -1.82
CA GLY A 78 -2.24 18.71 -2.63
C GLY A 78 -2.64 17.41 -1.92
N SER A 79 -2.31 16.27 -2.51
CA SER A 79 -2.77 14.94 -2.07
C SER A 79 -2.43 14.69 -0.59
N VAL A 80 -3.33 14.07 0.16
CA VAL A 80 -3.06 13.70 1.56
C VAL A 80 -2.58 12.25 1.60
N PHE A 81 -1.29 12.06 1.92
CA PHE A 81 -0.63 10.76 1.82
C PHE A 81 -0.77 9.90 3.08
N CYS A 82 -0.83 10.52 4.25
CA CYS A 82 -0.80 9.79 5.52
C CYS A 82 -1.75 10.39 6.55
N VAL A 83 -2.23 9.52 7.44
CA VAL A 83 -3.08 9.92 8.56
C VAL A 83 -2.83 9.04 9.79
N SER A 84 -2.89 9.64 10.97
CA SER A 84 -2.80 8.95 12.24
C SER A 84 -3.73 9.57 13.27
N LEU A 85 -4.36 8.75 14.11
CA LEU A 85 -5.20 9.18 15.22
C LEU A 85 -4.40 9.21 16.52
N ASP A 86 -4.75 10.14 17.40
CA ASP A 86 -4.28 10.17 18.79
C ASP A 86 -4.63 8.85 19.49
N PRO A 87 -3.63 8.01 19.84
CA PRO A 87 -3.87 6.69 20.43
C PRO A 87 -4.38 6.74 21.88
N ALA A 88 -4.24 7.87 22.59
CA ALA A 88 -4.65 8.01 23.98
C ALA A 88 -6.10 8.48 24.13
N THR A 89 -6.54 9.42 23.29
CA THR A 89 -7.83 10.09 23.46
C THR A 89 -8.76 10.02 22.25
N ASN A 90 -8.25 9.65 21.07
CA ASN A 90 -8.96 9.76 19.79
C ASN A 90 -9.52 11.17 19.48
N SER A 91 -9.05 12.21 20.17
CA SER A 91 -9.57 13.57 20.01
C SER A 91 -8.86 14.38 18.92
N MET A 92 -7.68 13.89 18.49
CA MET A 92 -6.87 14.53 17.47
C MET A 92 -6.52 13.55 16.35
N ALA A 93 -6.35 14.09 15.15
CA ALA A 93 -5.78 13.40 14.00
C ALA A 93 -4.58 14.21 13.50
N VAL A 94 -3.59 13.55 12.90
CA VAL A 94 -2.52 14.21 12.16
C VAL A 94 -2.55 13.71 10.73
N THR A 95 -2.41 14.63 9.78
CA THR A 95 -2.31 14.34 8.35
C THR A 95 -1.02 14.91 7.78
N GLY A 96 -0.49 14.30 6.72
CA GLY A 96 0.63 14.82 5.92
C GLY A 96 0.31 14.72 4.43
N GLY A 97 0.77 15.68 3.64
CA GLY A 97 0.42 15.77 2.23
C GLY A 97 1.51 16.27 1.30
N GLU A 98 1.16 16.33 0.02
CA GLU A 98 1.98 16.77 -1.12
C GLU A 98 2.33 18.26 -1.08
N ASP A 99 1.68 19.04 -0.22
CA ASP A 99 1.92 20.46 -0.02
C ASP A 99 3.08 20.76 0.96
N ASP A 100 3.95 19.78 1.20
CA ASP A 100 5.09 19.81 2.12
C ASP A 100 4.70 20.17 3.56
N LYS A 101 3.46 19.85 3.95
CA LYS A 101 2.93 20.17 5.27
C LYS A 101 2.30 18.97 5.93
N ALA A 102 2.24 19.08 7.25
CA ALA A 102 1.36 18.28 8.07
C ALA A 102 0.49 19.16 8.96
N TYR A 103 -0.67 18.66 9.32
CA TYR A 103 -1.63 19.36 10.17
C TYR A 103 -2.09 18.44 11.29
N VAL A 104 -2.16 18.97 12.51
CA VAL A 104 -2.85 18.32 13.63
C VAL A 104 -4.22 18.94 13.78
N TRP A 105 -5.25 18.11 13.76
CA TRP A 105 -6.65 18.47 13.75
C TRP A 105 -7.31 18.05 15.05
N ARG A 106 -8.31 18.80 15.49
CA ARG A 106 -9.30 18.29 16.44
C ARG A 106 -10.40 17.56 15.67
N VAL A 107 -10.64 16.31 16.02
CA VAL A 107 -11.59 15.43 15.32
C VAL A 107 -13.05 15.87 15.51
N SER A 108 -13.37 16.59 16.60
CA SER A 108 -14.76 16.97 16.91
C SER A 108 -15.33 18.11 16.05
N ASP A 109 -14.47 18.95 15.47
CA ASP A 109 -14.88 20.17 14.76
C ASP A 109 -13.98 20.55 13.56
N GLY A 110 -12.85 19.87 13.39
CA GLY A 110 -11.92 20.10 12.28
C GLY A 110 -11.03 21.31 12.49
N GLU A 111 -10.93 21.83 13.72
CA GLU A 111 -10.00 22.90 14.02
C GLU A 111 -8.55 22.42 13.84
N VAL A 112 -7.76 23.19 13.08
CA VAL A 112 -6.31 23.00 13.02
C VAL A 112 -5.68 23.46 14.34
N LEU A 113 -5.14 22.50 15.08
CA LEU A 113 -4.46 22.73 16.34
C LEU A 113 -2.99 23.13 16.13
N LEU A 114 -2.33 22.52 15.16
CA LEU A 114 -0.92 22.75 14.81
C LEU A 114 -0.73 22.62 13.30
N GLU A 115 0.06 23.51 12.72
CA GLU A 115 0.56 23.42 11.35
C GLU A 115 2.08 23.12 11.41
N CYS A 116 2.47 21.99 10.84
CA CYS A 116 3.84 21.50 10.82
C CYS A 116 4.51 21.88 9.50
N THR A 117 5.30 22.96 9.51
CA THR A 117 5.98 23.51 8.31
C THR A 117 7.49 23.28 8.30
N GLY A 118 8.13 23.52 7.15
CA GLY A 118 9.59 23.51 7.02
C GLY A 118 10.17 22.20 6.51
N HIS A 119 9.31 21.32 6.00
CA HIS A 119 9.68 20.20 5.14
C HIS A 119 10.15 20.71 3.76
N LYS A 120 10.92 19.91 3.04
CA LYS A 120 11.47 20.27 1.72
C LYS A 120 10.77 19.57 0.56
N ASP A 121 9.91 18.61 0.88
CA ASP A 121 9.17 17.78 -0.04
C ASP A 121 7.92 17.22 0.68
N SER A 122 7.14 16.41 -0.04
CA SER A 122 5.88 15.82 0.39
C SER A 122 6.00 15.09 1.72
N VAL A 123 5.09 15.37 2.66
CA VAL A 123 5.05 14.71 3.96
C VAL A 123 4.32 13.38 3.85
N THR A 124 5.10 12.29 3.75
CA THR A 124 4.60 10.92 3.57
C THR A 124 4.40 10.18 4.90
N CYS A 125 4.94 10.70 6.00
CA CYS A 125 4.79 10.10 7.33
C CYS A 125 4.33 11.16 8.35
N ALA A 126 3.23 10.89 9.06
CA ALA A 126 2.76 11.73 10.17
C ALA A 126 2.13 10.86 11.27
N LEU A 127 2.72 10.85 12.47
CA LEU A 127 2.39 9.87 13.52
C LEU A 127 2.42 10.48 14.93
N PHE A 128 1.46 10.12 15.77
CA PHE A 128 1.52 10.40 17.21
C PHE A 128 2.46 9.45 17.96
N SER A 129 3.12 9.97 18.99
CA SER A 129 3.78 9.13 19.98
C SER A 129 2.76 8.27 20.75
N HIS A 130 3.22 7.16 21.33
CA HIS A 130 2.39 6.24 22.10
C HIS A 130 1.58 6.90 23.25
N ASP A 131 2.07 8.02 23.78
CA ASP A 131 1.44 8.81 24.84
C ASP A 131 0.73 10.08 24.33
N SER A 132 0.71 10.27 23.00
CA SER A 132 0.07 11.40 22.31
C SER A 132 0.62 12.79 22.67
N SER A 133 1.78 12.83 23.34
CA SER A 133 2.45 14.08 23.72
C SER A 133 3.25 14.72 22.58
N MET A 134 3.62 13.92 21.57
CA MET A 134 4.43 14.33 20.43
C MET A 134 3.84 13.86 19.11
N VAL A 135 4.15 14.59 18.05
CA VAL A 135 3.88 14.21 16.66
C VAL A 135 5.20 14.17 15.92
N ALA A 136 5.47 13.11 15.17
CA ALA A 136 6.58 13.05 14.23
C ALA A 136 6.06 13.20 12.82
N THR A 137 6.77 13.98 12.01
CA THR A 137 6.50 14.17 10.59
C THR A 137 7.77 13.88 9.80
N GLY A 138 7.65 13.19 8.67
CA GLY A 138 8.77 12.83 7.79
C GLY A 138 8.38 13.08 6.33
N ASP A 139 9.27 13.73 5.59
CA ASP A 139 9.10 13.97 4.14
C ASP A 139 9.96 13.08 3.26
N MET A 140 9.63 13.05 1.95
CA MET A 140 10.33 12.24 0.94
C MET A 140 11.83 12.59 0.81
N SER A 141 12.21 13.84 1.11
CA SER A 141 13.62 14.26 1.07
C SER A 141 14.43 13.83 2.31
N GLY A 142 13.77 13.23 3.30
CA GLY A 142 14.41 12.74 4.51
C GLY A 142 14.37 13.67 5.71
N VAL A 143 13.66 14.80 5.65
CA VAL A 143 13.53 15.69 6.82
C VAL A 143 12.50 15.12 7.77
N ILE A 144 12.96 14.72 8.95
CA ILE A 144 12.14 14.27 10.07
C ILE A 144 12.06 15.41 11.08
N LYS A 145 10.86 15.78 11.49
CA LYS A 145 10.59 16.77 12.55
C LYS A 145 9.74 16.14 13.64
N VAL A 146 9.94 16.60 14.87
CA VAL A 146 9.09 16.25 16.01
C VAL A 146 8.57 17.51 16.67
N TRP A 147 7.27 17.48 16.91
CA TRP A 147 6.49 18.57 17.46
C TRP A 147 5.93 18.15 18.81
N LYS A 148 5.94 19.05 19.77
CA LYS A 148 5.25 18.85 21.05
C LYS A 148 3.82 19.38 20.95
N VAL A 149 2.84 18.53 21.20
CA VAL A 149 1.42 18.84 21.00
C VAL A 149 0.96 19.99 21.91
N ASP A 150 1.32 19.94 23.19
CA ASP A 150 0.88 20.95 24.17
C ASP A 150 1.40 22.35 23.87
N THR A 151 2.68 22.46 23.45
CA THR A 151 3.33 23.76 23.24
C THR A 151 3.23 24.22 21.78
N LYS A 152 2.87 23.32 20.86
CA LYS A 152 2.80 23.59 19.41
C LYS A 152 4.14 24.04 18.82
N GLU A 153 5.23 23.49 19.36
CA GLU A 153 6.59 23.84 18.98
C GLU A 153 7.33 22.63 18.41
N GLU A 154 8.16 22.88 17.40
CA GLU A 154 9.18 21.94 16.96
C GLU A 154 10.22 21.77 18.08
N ILE A 155 10.41 20.55 18.55
CA ILE A 155 11.36 20.22 19.63
C ILE A 155 12.59 19.47 19.13
N TRP A 156 12.55 18.94 17.91
CA TRP A 156 13.63 18.17 17.32
C TRP A 156 13.49 18.08 15.80
N SER A 157 14.61 18.02 15.09
CA SER A 157 14.65 17.76 13.65
C SER A 157 15.94 17.03 13.24
N PHE A 158 15.87 16.23 12.19
CA PHE A 158 17.02 15.55 11.59
C PHE A 158 16.78 15.28 10.11
N GLU A 159 17.86 15.14 9.33
CA GLU A 159 17.80 14.83 7.90
C GLU A 159 18.57 13.53 7.65
N VAL A 160 17.86 12.47 7.22
CA VAL A 160 18.44 11.13 6.96
C VAL A 160 18.78 10.84 5.50
N GLY A 161 18.32 11.69 4.57
CA GLY A 161 18.19 11.33 3.15
C GLY A 161 16.89 10.57 2.89
N ASP A 162 16.68 10.14 1.64
CA ASP A 162 15.41 9.58 1.16
C ASP A 162 14.78 8.57 2.15
N LEU A 163 13.61 8.96 2.68
CA LEU A 163 12.91 8.29 3.77
C LEU A 163 11.82 7.36 3.24
N GLU A 164 11.86 6.10 3.66
CA GLU A 164 10.88 5.07 3.26
C GLU A 164 9.74 4.91 4.27
N TRP A 165 10.08 4.92 5.56
CA TRP A 165 9.11 4.76 6.63
C TRP A 165 9.62 5.39 7.93
N LEU A 166 8.67 5.75 8.78
CA LEU A 166 8.89 6.31 10.10
C LEU A 166 7.97 5.61 11.10
N GLU A 167 8.45 5.31 12.31
CA GLU A 167 7.62 4.69 13.35
C GLU A 167 8.05 5.11 14.75
N TRP A 168 7.06 5.36 15.62
CA TRP A 168 7.29 5.52 17.04
C TRP A 168 7.45 4.16 17.74
N HIS A 169 8.39 4.10 18.67
CA HIS A 169 8.47 3.01 19.61
C HIS A 169 7.18 2.92 20.45
N PRO A 170 6.61 1.72 20.68
CA PRO A 170 5.27 1.55 21.23
C PRO A 170 5.12 1.98 22.70
N CYS A 171 6.23 2.24 23.40
CA CYS A 171 6.19 2.63 24.82
C CYS A 171 7.30 3.61 25.25
N ALA A 172 8.01 4.22 24.30
CA ALA A 172 9.09 5.15 24.62
C ALA A 172 9.14 6.30 23.60
N PRO A 173 9.67 7.47 23.97
CA PRO A 173 9.92 8.57 23.03
C PRO A 173 11.16 8.26 22.19
N VAL A 174 11.05 7.21 21.37
CA VAL A 174 12.09 6.73 20.47
C VAL A 174 11.47 6.63 19.08
N LEU A 175 12.14 7.20 18.09
CA LEU A 175 11.74 7.11 16.68
C LEU A 175 12.65 6.15 15.94
N LEU A 176 12.09 5.41 14.99
CA LEU A 176 12.82 4.62 14.02
C LEU A 176 12.46 5.07 12.62
N ALA A 177 13.43 5.03 11.71
CA ALA A 177 13.22 5.32 10.29
C ALA A 177 14.04 4.38 9.42
N GLY A 178 13.52 4.01 8.25
CA GLY A 178 14.27 3.32 7.20
C GLY A 178 14.47 4.22 5.99
N THR A 179 15.62 4.07 5.33
CA THR A 179 16.04 4.92 4.22
C THR A 179 16.39 4.10 2.96
N ASP A 180 16.43 4.79 1.82
CA ASP A 180 16.80 4.23 0.52
C ASP A 180 18.19 3.57 0.49
N ASP A 181 19.14 4.11 1.24
CA ASP A 181 20.48 3.51 1.37
C ASP A 181 20.50 2.20 2.18
N GLY A 182 19.34 1.76 2.68
CA GLY A 182 19.16 0.54 3.45
C GLY A 182 19.50 0.64 4.93
N ASN A 183 19.84 1.83 5.41
CA ASN A 183 20.04 2.06 6.82
C ASN A 183 18.71 2.12 7.56
N VAL A 184 18.76 1.71 8.83
CA VAL A 184 17.69 1.99 9.78
C VAL A 184 18.27 2.87 10.87
N TRP A 185 17.58 3.94 11.19
CA TRP A 185 17.98 4.90 12.20
C TRP A 185 17.08 4.77 13.41
N MET A 186 17.62 5.05 14.60
CA MET A 186 16.87 5.08 15.84
C MET A 186 17.36 6.22 16.73
N TRP A 187 16.43 7.09 17.12
CA TRP A 187 16.74 8.25 17.95
C TRP A 187 15.95 8.26 19.24
N LYS A 188 16.61 8.67 20.31
CA LYS A 188 15.92 9.09 21.53
C LYS A 188 15.51 10.54 21.42
N ILE A 189 14.23 10.82 21.62
CA ILE A 189 13.66 12.17 21.51
C ILE A 189 13.43 12.75 22.92
N PRO A 190 13.76 14.03 23.18
CA PRO A 190 14.36 15.01 22.25
C PRO A 190 15.89 15.08 22.31
N SER A 191 16.59 14.17 23.01
CA SER A 191 18.05 14.28 23.16
C SER A 191 18.83 14.14 21.85
N GLY A 192 18.25 13.45 20.87
CA GLY A 192 18.87 13.18 19.57
C GLY A 192 19.93 12.09 19.62
N ASP A 193 20.04 11.34 20.73
CA ASP A 193 20.97 10.21 20.83
C ASP A 193 20.60 9.19 19.75
N CYS A 194 21.52 8.94 18.82
CA CYS A 194 21.29 8.20 17.59
C CYS A 194 22.01 6.86 17.57
N LYS A 195 21.36 5.83 17.05
CA LYS A 195 21.96 4.55 16.64
C LYS A 195 21.53 4.23 15.22
N THR A 196 22.45 3.71 14.43
CA THR A 196 22.19 3.25 13.05
C THR A 196 22.37 1.73 12.97
N PHE A 197 21.47 1.06 12.27
CA PHE A 197 21.51 -0.37 11.95
C PHE A 197 21.78 -0.50 10.45
N GLN A 198 23.02 -0.82 10.11
CA GLN A 198 23.46 -0.88 8.72
C GLN A 198 23.14 -2.24 8.09
N SER A 199 22.51 -2.23 6.93
CA SER A 199 22.18 -3.43 6.17
C SER A 199 23.03 -3.55 4.89
N SER A 200 22.60 -4.36 3.92
CA SER A 200 23.35 -4.72 2.70
C SER A 200 23.25 -3.70 1.55
N ALA A 201 23.13 -2.40 1.84
CA ALA A 201 23.03 -1.31 0.84
C ALA A 201 21.87 -1.50 -0.16
N CYS A 202 20.70 -1.86 0.37
CA CYS A 202 19.47 -2.06 -0.37
C CYS A 202 18.34 -1.41 0.42
N GLN A 203 17.44 -0.69 -0.24
CA GLN A 203 16.39 0.13 0.34
C GLN A 203 15.62 -0.61 1.43
N ALA A 204 15.49 0.03 2.59
CA ALA A 204 14.74 -0.48 3.72
C ALA A 204 13.26 -0.08 3.56
N THR A 205 12.55 -0.80 2.69
CA THR A 205 11.20 -0.43 2.19
C THR A 205 10.09 -0.46 3.25
N SER A 206 10.26 -1.23 4.33
CA SER A 206 9.25 -1.32 5.39
C SER A 206 9.86 -1.68 6.73
N GLY A 207 9.28 -1.17 7.82
CA GLY A 207 9.73 -1.42 9.18
C GLY A 207 8.58 -1.59 10.17
N LYS A 208 8.81 -2.39 11.22
CA LYS A 208 7.90 -2.50 12.36
C LYS A 208 8.63 -2.76 13.67
N VAL A 209 8.38 -1.96 14.71
CA VAL A 209 8.81 -2.27 16.08
C VAL A 209 7.89 -3.34 16.67
N LEU A 210 8.48 -4.39 17.24
CA LEU A 210 7.68 -5.43 17.89
C LEU A 210 7.05 -4.91 19.19
N PRO A 211 5.89 -5.44 19.61
CA PRO A 211 5.22 -5.05 20.85
C PRO A 211 6.08 -5.17 22.12
N ASP A 212 7.14 -6.00 22.09
CA ASP A 212 8.09 -6.13 23.19
C ASP A 212 9.02 -4.91 23.36
N GLY A 213 9.07 -4.01 22.38
CA GLY A 213 9.93 -2.82 22.35
C GLY A 213 11.43 -3.12 22.32
N LYS A 214 11.83 -4.35 22.06
CA LYS A 214 13.22 -4.80 22.09
C LYS A 214 13.74 -5.14 20.72
N ARG A 215 12.84 -5.51 19.82
CA ARG A 215 13.16 -5.92 18.46
C ARG A 215 12.38 -5.10 17.44
N ALA A 216 12.93 -4.99 16.25
CA ALA A 216 12.22 -4.50 15.06
C ALA A 216 12.39 -5.50 13.92
N VAL A 217 11.43 -5.54 13.01
CA VAL A 217 11.52 -6.27 11.75
C VAL A 217 11.56 -5.27 10.61
N VAL A 218 12.47 -5.49 9.68
CA VAL A 218 12.71 -4.60 8.55
C VAL A 218 12.71 -5.43 7.28
N GLY A 219 11.91 -5.01 6.31
CA GLY A 219 11.87 -5.51 4.96
C GLY A 219 12.72 -4.67 4.02
N TYR A 220 13.24 -5.31 2.98
CA TYR A 220 14.14 -4.69 2.02
C TYR A 220 13.66 -4.91 0.58
N GLU A 221 14.12 -4.07 -0.33
CA GLU A 221 13.81 -4.15 -1.77
C GLU A 221 14.31 -5.47 -2.40
N ASP A 222 15.40 -6.06 -1.89
CA ASP A 222 15.94 -7.35 -2.36
C ASP A 222 15.18 -8.59 -1.85
N GLY A 223 14.05 -8.38 -1.16
CA GLY A 223 13.23 -9.45 -0.57
C GLY A 223 13.73 -9.98 0.77
N THR A 224 14.87 -9.48 1.26
CA THR A 224 15.41 -9.85 2.58
C THR A 224 14.49 -9.35 3.69
N VAL A 225 14.39 -10.13 4.76
CA VAL A 225 13.79 -9.68 6.03
C VAL A 225 14.83 -9.79 7.13
N ARG A 226 15.00 -8.74 7.94
CA ARG A 226 15.88 -8.76 9.11
C ARG A 226 15.08 -8.52 10.39
N VAL A 227 15.39 -9.31 11.41
CA VAL A 227 14.95 -9.06 12.78
C VAL A 227 16.13 -8.48 13.54
N TRP A 228 15.97 -7.28 14.07
CA TRP A 228 17.00 -6.52 14.77
C TRP A 228 16.79 -6.57 16.29
N ASP A 229 17.86 -6.66 17.07
CA ASP A 229 17.86 -6.30 18.49
C ASP A 229 18.19 -4.82 18.62
N LEU A 230 17.24 -4.02 19.10
CA LEU A 230 17.36 -2.56 19.17
C LEU A 230 18.41 -2.10 20.19
N LYS A 231 18.62 -2.90 21.24
CA LYS A 231 19.63 -2.58 22.27
C LYS A 231 21.03 -2.88 21.77
N GLN A 232 21.24 -4.04 21.13
CA GLN A 232 22.55 -4.47 20.67
C GLN A 232 22.96 -3.82 19.35
N GLY A 233 22.02 -3.43 18.49
CA GLY A 233 22.35 -2.94 17.16
C GLY A 233 22.63 -4.05 16.14
N THR A 234 22.22 -5.29 16.43
CA THR A 234 22.60 -6.47 15.64
C THR A 234 21.38 -7.15 15.04
N ALA A 235 21.53 -7.68 13.83
CA ALA A 235 20.52 -8.52 13.21
C ALA A 235 20.55 -9.90 13.89
N VAL A 236 19.52 -10.22 14.67
CA VAL A 236 19.40 -11.53 15.31
C VAL A 236 18.97 -12.61 14.32
N HIS A 237 18.19 -12.23 13.29
CA HIS A 237 17.81 -13.10 12.19
C HIS A 237 17.91 -12.37 10.85
N VAL A 238 18.35 -13.08 9.82
CA VAL A 238 18.40 -12.60 8.43
C VAL A 238 17.78 -13.69 7.54
N ILE A 239 16.58 -13.43 7.04
CA ILE A 239 15.82 -14.30 6.14
C ILE A 239 16.17 -13.88 4.72
N LYS A 240 16.89 -14.74 3.99
CA LYS A 240 17.42 -14.47 2.64
C LYS A 240 17.46 -15.74 1.79
N GLY A 241 17.71 -15.59 0.49
CA GLY A 241 17.78 -16.71 -0.45
C GLY A 241 16.41 -17.36 -0.63
N ARG A 242 16.36 -18.70 -0.67
CA ARG A 242 15.11 -19.45 -0.94
C ARG A 242 13.95 -19.15 0.02
N ASP A 243 14.27 -18.74 1.25
CA ASP A 243 13.27 -18.50 2.28
C ASP A 243 12.76 -17.04 2.25
N ALA A 244 13.47 -16.12 1.57
CA ALA A 244 13.07 -14.73 1.38
C ALA A 244 12.00 -14.54 0.30
N HIS A 245 11.47 -13.32 0.22
CA HIS A 245 10.65 -12.87 -0.91
C HIS A 245 11.50 -12.80 -2.18
N GLN A 246 10.85 -12.86 -3.34
CA GLN A 246 11.48 -12.73 -4.66
C GLN A 246 11.32 -11.33 -5.26
N GLY A 247 10.86 -10.37 -4.46
CA GLY A 247 10.76 -8.97 -4.79
C GLY A 247 10.73 -8.10 -3.54
N ALA A 248 10.62 -6.79 -3.75
CA ALA A 248 10.56 -5.80 -2.67
C ALA A 248 9.44 -6.09 -1.67
N LEU A 249 9.73 -5.88 -0.40
CA LEU A 249 8.70 -5.90 0.63
C LEU A 249 7.92 -4.60 0.59
N THR A 250 6.61 -4.71 0.69
CA THR A 250 5.66 -3.60 0.59
C THR A 250 5.04 -3.29 1.94
N CYS A 251 4.82 -4.31 2.77
CA CYS A 251 4.12 -4.15 4.04
C CYS A 251 4.51 -5.18 5.10
N LEU A 252 4.27 -4.80 6.37
CA LEU A 252 4.58 -5.61 7.56
C LEU A 252 3.48 -5.48 8.62
N ALA A 253 3.10 -6.61 9.22
CA ALA A 253 2.29 -6.63 10.42
C ALA A 253 2.87 -7.58 11.48
N CYS A 254 2.68 -7.24 12.75
CA CYS A 254 3.01 -8.12 13.86
C CYS A 254 1.72 -8.58 14.54
N ASN A 255 1.72 -9.82 15.03
CA ASN A 255 0.65 -10.26 15.91
C ASN A 255 0.78 -9.61 17.30
N LYS A 256 -0.26 -9.74 18.12
CA LYS A 256 -0.38 -9.04 19.41
C LYS A 256 0.77 -9.27 20.40
N ASP A 257 1.35 -10.47 20.42
CA ASP A 257 2.48 -10.80 21.32
C ASP A 257 3.86 -10.61 20.67
N GLY A 258 3.91 -10.23 19.39
CA GLY A 258 5.14 -10.07 18.62
C GLY A 258 5.89 -11.37 18.33
N SER A 259 5.30 -12.55 18.56
CA SER A 259 5.92 -13.84 18.25
C SER A 259 5.91 -14.16 16.75
N LEU A 260 4.98 -13.56 16.00
CA LEU A 260 4.82 -13.72 14.56
C LEU A 260 4.80 -12.35 13.86
N VAL A 261 5.43 -12.32 12.69
CA VAL A 261 5.34 -11.21 11.74
C VAL A 261 4.86 -11.75 10.40
N LEU A 262 3.96 -11.02 9.76
CA LEU A 262 3.50 -11.25 8.41
C LEU A 262 4.10 -10.19 7.51
N THR A 263 4.77 -10.61 6.44
CA THR A 263 5.43 -9.74 5.47
C THR A 263 4.75 -9.90 4.11
N GLY A 264 4.39 -8.81 3.44
CA GLY A 264 3.87 -8.79 2.07
C GLY A 264 4.91 -8.26 1.09
N SER A 265 4.78 -8.60 -0.18
CA SER A 265 5.73 -8.24 -1.23
C SER A 265 5.06 -8.09 -2.59
N VAL A 266 5.75 -7.39 -3.48
CA VAL A 266 5.46 -7.32 -4.92
C VAL A 266 5.54 -8.68 -5.63
N ASP A 267 6.07 -9.71 -4.97
CA ASP A 267 6.05 -11.10 -5.49
C ASP A 267 4.69 -11.81 -5.34
N GLY A 268 3.66 -11.08 -4.89
CA GLY A 268 2.30 -11.55 -4.69
C GLY A 268 2.12 -12.54 -3.54
N CYS A 269 3.16 -12.77 -2.76
CA CYS A 269 3.14 -13.65 -1.60
C CYS A 269 3.20 -12.85 -0.30
N ALA A 270 2.56 -13.40 0.75
CA ALA A 270 2.87 -13.04 2.12
C ALA A 270 3.55 -14.19 2.86
N LYS A 271 4.51 -13.89 3.73
CA LYS A 271 5.23 -14.87 4.54
C LYS A 271 5.00 -14.64 6.02
N LEU A 272 4.69 -15.71 6.74
CA LEU A 272 4.57 -15.72 8.20
C LEU A 272 5.91 -16.15 8.81
N ILE A 273 6.51 -15.30 9.62
CA ILE A 273 7.83 -15.51 10.22
C ILE A 273 7.71 -15.57 11.73
N ASN A 274 8.30 -16.59 12.34
CA ASN A 274 8.47 -16.65 13.78
C ASN A 274 9.65 -15.76 14.21
N THR A 275 9.38 -14.69 14.96
CA THR A 275 10.38 -13.65 15.27
C THR A 275 11.47 -14.13 16.23
N ALA A 276 11.21 -15.19 17.00
CA ALA A 276 12.18 -15.76 17.93
C ALA A 276 13.20 -16.66 17.22
N THR A 277 12.79 -17.34 16.14
CA THR A 277 13.60 -18.34 15.44
C THR A 277 14.05 -17.92 14.04
N GLY A 278 13.46 -16.87 13.47
CA GLY A 278 13.72 -16.42 12.10
C GLY A 278 13.17 -17.37 11.03
N LYS A 279 12.37 -18.38 11.41
CA LYS A 279 11.83 -19.36 10.47
C LYS A 279 10.56 -18.84 9.82
N VAL A 280 10.48 -19.01 8.50
CA VAL A 280 9.23 -18.93 7.76
C VAL A 280 8.38 -20.14 8.12
N VAL A 281 7.20 -19.90 8.69
CA VAL A 281 6.26 -20.92 9.17
C VAL A 281 4.98 -20.99 8.33
N GLY A 282 4.79 -20.06 7.40
CA GLY A 282 3.69 -20.07 6.43
C GLY A 282 4.01 -19.20 5.22
N VAL A 283 3.47 -19.57 4.06
CA VAL A 283 3.54 -18.80 2.82
C VAL A 283 2.12 -18.78 2.25
N PHE A 284 1.61 -17.58 1.97
CA PHE A 284 0.26 -17.37 1.49
C PHE A 284 0.31 -16.69 0.13
N SER A 285 -0.38 -17.27 -0.84
CA SER A 285 -0.64 -16.65 -2.13
C SER A 285 -2.02 -17.09 -2.61
N VAL A 286 -2.67 -16.19 -3.32
CA VAL A 286 -4.03 -16.37 -3.85
C VAL A 286 -4.02 -17.09 -5.20
N GLU A 287 -2.85 -17.23 -5.83
CA GLU A 287 -2.70 -17.99 -7.06
C GLU A 287 -2.81 -19.50 -6.80
N ASP A 288 -3.95 -20.06 -7.19
CA ASP A 288 -4.18 -21.50 -7.24
C ASP A 288 -3.21 -22.14 -8.25
N GLY A 289 -2.17 -22.82 -7.78
CA GLY A 289 -1.49 -23.91 -8.50
C GLY A 289 -1.32 -23.76 -10.02
N LYS A 290 -0.79 -22.63 -10.51
CA LYS A 290 -0.37 -22.55 -11.92
C LYS A 290 0.89 -23.38 -12.12
N ALA A 291 0.85 -24.29 -13.10
CA ALA A 291 1.97 -25.15 -13.46
C ALA A 291 3.20 -24.28 -13.80
N LYS A 292 4.38 -24.69 -13.30
CA LYS A 292 5.68 -24.19 -13.76
C LYS A 292 5.76 -24.33 -15.29
N GLY A 293 5.47 -23.28 -16.05
CA GLY A 293 5.55 -23.37 -17.51
C GLY A 293 4.96 -22.25 -18.37
N SER A 294 4.23 -21.25 -17.85
CA SER A 294 3.84 -20.10 -18.68
C SER A 294 4.96 -19.07 -18.72
N THR A 295 5.44 -18.78 -19.94
CA THR A 295 6.52 -17.84 -20.26
C THR A 295 6.06 -16.40 -20.48
N ASP A 296 4.78 -16.11 -20.25
CA ASP A 296 4.31 -14.74 -20.28
C ASP A 296 4.65 -14.09 -18.94
N LYS A 297 5.35 -12.95 -19.00
CA LYS A 297 5.61 -12.08 -17.85
C LYS A 297 4.26 -11.48 -17.42
N GLU A 298 3.39 -12.29 -16.84
CA GLU A 298 2.19 -11.80 -16.16
C GLU A 298 2.66 -10.93 -14.99
N GLU A 299 2.18 -9.69 -14.94
CA GLU A 299 2.47 -8.75 -13.85
C GLU A 299 2.02 -9.38 -12.53
N SER A 300 2.96 -9.54 -11.59
CA SER A 300 2.65 -10.12 -10.29
C SER A 300 1.68 -9.22 -9.53
N ASN A 301 0.61 -9.81 -9.00
CA ASN A 301 -0.36 -9.08 -8.20
C ASN A 301 0.24 -8.79 -6.81
N SER A 302 0.75 -7.57 -6.63
CA SER A 302 1.44 -7.13 -5.41
C SER A 302 0.54 -7.17 -4.18
N VAL A 303 1.10 -7.60 -3.04
CA VAL A 303 0.43 -7.53 -1.73
C VAL A 303 0.69 -6.15 -1.13
N GLU A 304 -0.31 -5.28 -1.05
CA GLU A 304 -0.13 -3.89 -0.58
C GLU A 304 -0.27 -3.75 0.94
N SER A 305 -1.10 -4.61 1.57
CA SER A 305 -1.29 -4.54 3.02
C SER A 305 -1.59 -5.91 3.63
N VAL A 306 -1.14 -6.10 4.87
CA VAL A 306 -1.33 -7.35 5.61
C VAL A 306 -1.69 -7.08 7.06
N GLY A 307 -2.38 -8.03 7.70
CA GLY A 307 -2.73 -7.86 9.11
C GLY A 307 -3.23 -9.12 9.81
N PHE A 308 -3.25 -9.07 11.14
CA PHE A 308 -3.70 -10.14 12.00
C PHE A 308 -5.05 -9.81 12.64
N CYS A 309 -5.95 -10.79 12.66
CA CYS A 309 -7.09 -10.74 13.56
C CYS A 309 -6.63 -10.97 15.00
N ASN A 310 -7.09 -10.13 15.93
CA ASN A 310 -6.70 -10.22 17.34
C ASN A 310 -7.47 -11.28 18.13
N ILE A 311 -8.60 -11.76 17.61
CA ILE A 311 -9.52 -12.67 18.34
C ILE A 311 -9.62 -14.06 17.72
N LEU A 312 -9.16 -14.25 16.49
CA LEU A 312 -9.19 -15.51 15.75
C LEU A 312 -7.82 -15.73 15.08
N PRO A 313 -7.45 -16.98 14.75
CA PRO A 313 -6.20 -17.28 14.06
C PRO A 313 -6.28 -16.94 12.56
N LEU A 314 -6.70 -15.71 12.24
CA LEU A 314 -6.89 -15.23 10.88
C LEU A 314 -5.85 -14.18 10.53
N VAL A 315 -5.43 -14.18 9.27
CA VAL A 315 -4.69 -13.09 8.64
C VAL A 315 -5.43 -12.64 7.38
N ALA A 316 -5.28 -11.37 7.03
CA ALA A 316 -5.76 -10.83 5.77
C ALA A 316 -4.58 -10.32 4.94
N LEU A 317 -4.69 -10.51 3.63
CA LEU A 317 -3.83 -9.95 2.61
C LEU A 317 -4.70 -9.10 1.67
N ALA A 318 -4.31 -7.86 1.47
CA ALA A 318 -4.89 -6.95 0.51
C ALA A 318 -3.97 -6.84 -0.71
N TYR A 319 -4.55 -6.98 -1.88
CA TYR A 319 -3.84 -6.98 -3.16
C TYR A 319 -4.19 -5.76 -4.00
N LEU A 320 -3.25 -5.36 -4.87
CA LEU A 320 -3.41 -4.24 -5.79
C LEU A 320 -4.50 -4.48 -6.87
N ASP A 321 -4.87 -5.73 -7.15
CA ASP A 321 -5.98 -6.08 -8.05
C ASP A 321 -7.38 -6.00 -7.40
N GLY A 322 -7.47 -5.57 -6.14
CA GLY A 322 -8.74 -5.50 -5.41
C GLY A 322 -9.09 -6.77 -4.63
N THR A 323 -8.25 -7.80 -4.67
CA THR A 323 -8.49 -9.02 -3.91
C THR A 323 -8.17 -8.82 -2.42
N LEU A 324 -9.15 -9.11 -1.56
CA LEU A 324 -8.95 -9.30 -0.12
C LEU A 324 -9.01 -10.80 0.18
N ALA A 325 -7.88 -11.39 0.57
CA ALA A 325 -7.79 -12.79 0.91
C ALA A 325 -7.62 -13.00 2.41
N ILE A 326 -8.48 -13.84 2.99
CA ILE A 326 -8.52 -14.12 4.43
C ILE A 326 -8.12 -15.58 4.64
N TYR A 327 -7.02 -15.80 5.35
CA TYR A 327 -6.49 -17.13 5.65
C TYR A 327 -6.63 -17.47 7.12
N ASP A 328 -6.87 -18.74 7.41
CA ASP A 328 -6.55 -19.33 8.71
C ASP A 328 -5.05 -19.64 8.73
N PHE A 329 -4.26 -18.85 9.46
CA PHE A 329 -2.81 -18.97 9.40
C PHE A 329 -2.27 -20.20 10.15
N SER A 330 -3.07 -20.82 11.01
CA SER A 330 -2.69 -22.05 11.72
C SER A 330 -2.75 -23.26 10.81
N THR A 331 -3.74 -23.30 9.92
CA THR A 331 -3.95 -24.39 8.95
C THR A 331 -3.46 -24.04 7.53
N GLN A 332 -3.13 -22.77 7.29
CA GLN A 332 -2.76 -22.21 5.99
C GLN A 332 -3.84 -22.37 4.92
N VAL A 333 -5.11 -22.37 5.33
CA VAL A 333 -6.27 -22.51 4.44
C VAL A 333 -6.84 -21.13 4.10
N LEU A 334 -6.99 -20.85 2.81
CA LEU A 334 -7.77 -19.71 2.33
C LEU A 334 -9.24 -19.92 2.73
N ARG A 335 -9.77 -19.02 3.54
CA ARG A 335 -11.17 -19.07 3.98
C ARG A 335 -12.08 -18.29 3.06
N HIS A 336 -11.68 -17.06 2.73
CA HIS A 336 -12.48 -16.15 1.93
C HIS A 336 -11.61 -15.40 0.94
N ARG A 337 -12.14 -15.22 -0.26
CA ARG A 337 -11.62 -14.31 -1.28
C ARG A 337 -12.73 -13.30 -1.56
N CYS A 338 -12.51 -12.06 -1.17
CA CYS A 338 -13.46 -10.96 -1.35
C CYS A 338 -12.92 -10.03 -2.44
N GLN A 339 -13.79 -9.56 -3.34
CA GLN A 339 -13.36 -8.75 -4.49
C GLN A 339 -13.82 -7.30 -4.30
N HIS A 340 -12.89 -6.37 -4.56
CA HIS A 340 -13.15 -4.94 -4.69
C HIS A 340 -13.15 -4.53 -6.17
N GLU A 341 -13.77 -3.40 -6.46
CA GLU A 341 -13.82 -2.82 -7.82
C GLU A 341 -12.47 -2.23 -8.25
N ALA A 342 -11.66 -1.80 -7.28
CA ALA A 342 -10.34 -1.24 -7.49
C ALA A 342 -9.32 -1.80 -6.48
N GLY A 343 -8.04 -1.50 -6.72
CA GLY A 343 -6.94 -1.95 -5.87
C GLY A 343 -7.08 -1.54 -4.40
N ILE A 344 -6.71 -2.43 -3.49
CA ILE A 344 -6.72 -2.16 -2.07
C ILE A 344 -5.37 -1.57 -1.67
N VAL A 345 -5.37 -0.41 -1.03
CA VAL A 345 -4.14 0.29 -0.63
C VAL A 345 -3.74 -0.08 0.79
N HIS A 346 -4.70 -0.15 1.70
CA HIS A 346 -4.42 -0.41 3.11
C HIS A 346 -5.53 -1.25 3.74
N LEU A 347 -5.18 -2.02 4.77
CA LEU A 347 -6.13 -2.73 5.62
C LEU A 347 -5.84 -2.50 7.10
N GLN A 348 -6.90 -2.52 7.91
CA GLN A 348 -6.79 -2.48 9.37
C GLN A 348 -7.82 -3.41 10.00
N TRP A 349 -7.33 -4.32 10.86
CA TRP A 349 -8.19 -5.15 11.69
C TRP A 349 -8.68 -4.37 12.90
N GLU A 350 -9.92 -4.63 13.29
CA GLU A 350 -10.42 -4.13 14.56
C GLU A 350 -9.83 -4.89 15.76
N GLU A 351 -9.64 -4.18 16.88
CA GLU A 351 -8.99 -4.75 18.07
C GLU A 351 -9.83 -5.86 18.73
N SER A 352 -11.15 -5.77 18.67
CA SER A 352 -12.08 -6.59 19.46
C SER A 352 -13.04 -7.44 18.64
N SER A 353 -12.90 -7.47 17.31
CA SER A 353 -13.83 -8.16 16.41
C SER A 353 -13.12 -8.88 15.27
N SER A 354 -13.88 -9.61 14.44
CA SER A 354 -13.39 -10.24 13.21
C SER A 354 -13.55 -9.34 11.99
N VAL A 355 -13.85 -8.06 12.18
CA VAL A 355 -14.00 -7.13 11.08
C VAL A 355 -12.64 -6.61 10.66
N VAL A 356 -12.41 -6.63 9.35
CA VAL A 356 -11.27 -6.00 8.70
C VAL A 356 -11.80 -4.87 7.82
N SER A 357 -11.20 -3.70 7.96
CA SER A 357 -11.51 -2.55 7.12
C SER A 357 -10.46 -2.40 6.03
N THR A 358 -10.87 -1.97 4.85
CA THR A 358 -10.01 -1.79 3.68
C THR A 358 -10.31 -0.43 3.04
N CYS A 359 -9.27 0.27 2.58
CA CYS A 359 -9.43 1.43 1.72
C CYS A 359 -8.95 1.10 0.31
N CYS A 360 -9.60 1.70 -0.68
CA CYS A 360 -9.42 1.33 -2.08
C CYS A 360 -9.18 2.55 -2.96
N LEU A 361 -8.63 2.28 -4.15
CA LEU A 361 -8.36 3.30 -5.16
C LEU A 361 -9.63 3.90 -5.78
N ASP A 362 -10.80 3.34 -5.49
CA ASP A 362 -12.12 3.88 -5.90
C ASP A 362 -12.69 4.91 -4.91
N GLY A 363 -11.91 5.32 -3.91
CA GLY A 363 -12.34 6.33 -2.93
C GLY A 363 -13.25 5.80 -1.82
N ALA A 364 -13.43 4.48 -1.70
CA ALA A 364 -14.33 3.89 -0.70
C ALA A 364 -13.58 3.18 0.43
N LEU A 365 -14.12 3.33 1.65
CA LEU A 365 -13.75 2.57 2.84
C LEU A 365 -14.77 1.44 3.05
N ARG A 366 -14.32 0.20 3.16
CA ARG A 366 -15.18 -0.98 3.29
C ARG A 366 -14.87 -1.79 4.52
N LEU A 367 -15.90 -2.30 5.18
CA LEU A 367 -15.81 -3.16 6.36
C LEU A 367 -16.26 -4.57 5.98
N TRP A 368 -15.43 -5.57 6.26
CA TRP A 368 -15.70 -6.98 5.93
C TRP A 368 -15.72 -7.85 7.17
N ASP A 369 -16.71 -8.73 7.32
CA ASP A 369 -16.68 -9.74 8.38
C ASP A 369 -15.84 -10.95 7.94
N ALA A 370 -14.67 -11.12 8.56
CA ALA A 370 -13.74 -12.18 8.20
C ALA A 370 -14.24 -13.61 8.49
N ARG A 371 -15.34 -13.78 9.25
CA ARG A 371 -15.94 -15.11 9.46
C ARG A 371 -16.75 -15.57 8.25
N SER A 372 -17.51 -14.65 7.66
CA SER A 372 -18.45 -14.93 6.57
C SER A 372 -17.91 -14.54 5.20
N GLY A 373 -16.93 -13.63 5.14
CA GLY A 373 -16.44 -13.02 3.89
C GLY A 373 -17.41 -11.99 3.30
N SER A 374 -18.46 -11.61 4.02
CA SER A 374 -19.44 -10.64 3.54
C SER A 374 -19.01 -9.20 3.85
N LEU A 375 -19.30 -8.31 2.89
CA LEU A 375 -19.28 -6.87 3.12
C LEU A 375 -20.32 -6.51 4.19
N VAL A 376 -19.90 -5.78 5.21
CA VAL A 376 -20.73 -5.28 6.32
C VAL A 376 -21.25 -3.89 5.99
N CYS A 377 -20.37 -3.01 5.54
CA CYS A 377 -20.69 -1.61 5.26
C CYS A 377 -19.66 -1.01 4.29
N GLU A 378 -20.08 -0.01 3.54
CA GLU A 378 -19.26 0.79 2.63
C GLU A 378 -19.52 2.26 2.94
N TYR A 379 -18.45 3.05 3.02
CA TYR A 379 -18.47 4.49 3.25
C TYR A 379 -17.84 5.18 2.05
N ARG A 380 -18.55 6.15 1.48
CA ARG A 380 -18.14 6.97 0.32
C ARG A 380 -18.11 8.44 0.68
N GLY A 381 -17.45 9.24 -0.15
CA GLY A 381 -17.41 10.69 -0.01
C GLY A 381 -16.16 11.34 -0.61
N HIS A 382 -15.09 10.57 -0.81
CA HIS A 382 -13.93 11.05 -1.56
C HIS A 382 -14.19 11.05 -3.06
N ALA A 383 -13.64 12.05 -3.75
CA ALA A 383 -13.73 12.19 -5.21
C ALA A 383 -12.54 11.52 -5.94
N ALA A 384 -11.58 11.00 -5.19
CA ALA A 384 -10.39 10.32 -5.67
C ALA A 384 -10.03 9.13 -4.75
N GLU A 385 -8.94 8.43 -5.04
CA GLU A 385 -8.46 7.29 -4.28
C GLU A 385 -8.20 7.61 -2.80
N ILE A 386 -8.44 6.63 -1.90
CA ILE A 386 -7.98 6.72 -0.51
C ILE A 386 -6.57 6.14 -0.44
N LEU A 387 -5.60 6.97 -0.08
CA LEU A 387 -4.17 6.65 0.01
C LEU A 387 -3.79 6.08 1.38
N ASN A 388 -4.52 6.47 2.44
CA ASN A 388 -4.33 5.91 3.76
C ASN A 388 -5.58 6.06 4.62
N PHE A 389 -5.71 5.25 5.66
CA PHE A 389 -6.75 5.44 6.67
C PHE A 389 -6.34 4.86 8.02
N THR A 390 -7.01 5.31 9.06
CA THR A 390 -6.89 4.76 10.40
C THR A 390 -8.24 4.69 11.10
N ILE A 391 -8.42 3.66 11.92
CA ILE A 391 -9.60 3.46 12.76
C ILE A 391 -9.21 3.52 14.22
N ASN A 392 -10.03 4.18 15.04
CA ASN A 392 -9.83 4.22 16.48
C ASN A 392 -10.00 2.84 17.14
N ARG A 393 -9.50 2.69 18.36
CA ARG A 393 -9.52 1.39 19.06
C ARG A 393 -10.92 0.81 19.26
N GLU A 394 -11.93 1.66 19.43
CA GLU A 394 -13.33 1.28 19.60
C GLU A 394 -14.02 0.85 18.30
N ALA A 395 -13.40 1.12 17.15
CA ALA A 395 -13.98 0.96 15.82
C ALA A 395 -15.30 1.73 15.63
N SER A 396 -15.33 2.97 16.13
CA SER A 396 -16.46 3.90 16.01
C SER A 396 -16.14 5.11 15.13
N LEU A 397 -14.87 5.32 14.80
CA LEU A 397 -14.39 6.45 14.04
C LEU A 397 -13.30 5.99 13.07
N ALA A 398 -13.42 6.38 11.80
CA ALA A 398 -12.36 6.28 10.82
C ALA A 398 -11.93 7.68 10.37
N VAL A 399 -10.64 7.85 10.09
CA VAL A 399 -10.13 9.01 9.35
C VAL A 399 -9.38 8.49 8.13
N THR A 400 -9.73 9.00 6.96
CA THR A 400 -9.15 8.65 5.66
C THR A 400 -8.37 9.83 5.11
N ALA A 401 -7.37 9.56 4.28
CA ALA A 401 -6.56 10.53 3.56
C ALA A 401 -6.58 10.17 2.06
N SER A 402 -6.80 11.15 1.19
CA SER A 402 -7.09 10.91 -0.23
C SER A 402 -6.32 11.83 -1.16
N GLY A 403 -6.21 11.40 -2.42
CA GLY A 403 -5.72 12.19 -3.56
C GLY A 403 -6.61 13.38 -3.93
N ASP A 404 -7.80 13.53 -3.34
CA ASP A 404 -8.67 14.70 -3.54
C ASP A 404 -8.28 15.92 -2.69
N ASN A 405 -7.09 15.88 -2.08
CA ASN A 405 -6.52 16.88 -1.17
C ASN A 405 -7.27 17.00 0.17
N GLN A 406 -8.12 16.02 0.51
CA GLN A 406 -8.88 16.02 1.74
C GLN A 406 -8.54 14.81 2.61
N ALA A 407 -8.74 15.01 3.91
CA ALA A 407 -8.95 13.91 4.83
C ALA A 407 -10.38 13.97 5.35
N LYS A 408 -11.06 12.83 5.46
CA LYS A 408 -12.46 12.75 5.90
C LYS A 408 -12.59 11.91 7.15
N VAL A 409 -13.54 12.27 7.99
CA VAL A 409 -13.86 11.57 9.24
C VAL A 409 -15.22 10.90 9.08
N PHE A 410 -15.28 9.60 9.36
CA PHE A 410 -16.50 8.80 9.27
C PHE A 410 -16.87 8.28 10.66
N CYS A 411 -18.14 8.42 11.04
CA CYS A 411 -18.69 7.72 12.20
C CYS A 411 -19.08 6.31 11.77
N LEU A 412 -18.32 5.32 12.25
CA LEU A 412 -18.56 3.93 11.90
C LEU A 412 -19.76 3.41 12.70
N GLN A 413 -20.93 3.38 12.05
CA GLN A 413 -22.12 2.78 12.62
C GLN A 413 -22.19 1.29 12.25
N ARG A 414 -22.63 0.48 13.21
CA ARG A 414 -23.01 -0.90 12.95
C ARG A 414 -24.51 -1.02 13.12
N PRO A 415 -25.22 -1.65 12.16
CA PRO A 415 -26.65 -1.92 12.31
C PRO A 415 -27.01 -2.69 13.59
N ASP A 416 -26.06 -3.42 14.20
CA ASP A 416 -26.30 -4.38 15.29
C ASP A 416 -25.42 -4.20 16.55
N ARG A 417 -25.08 -2.98 16.96
CA ARG A 417 -24.42 -2.73 18.27
C ARG A 417 -25.22 -1.86 19.21
#